data_AF-A0A6G1YQQ6-F1
#
_entry.id   AF-A0A6G1YQQ6-F1
#
_cell.length_a   1.000
_cell.length_b   1.000
_cell.length_c   1.000
_cell.angle_alpha   90.00
_cell.angle_beta   90.00
_cell.angle_gamma   90.00
#
_symmetry.space_group_name_H-M   'P 1'
#
loop_
_entity.id
_entity.type
_entity.pdbx_description
1 polymer ?
#
loop_
_entity_poly.entity_id
_entity_poly.type
_entity_poly.pdbx_seq_one_letter_code
_entity_poly.pdbx_strand_id
1 'polypeptide(L)'
;MVLVGWSRDEYQVSNVPYERRGERADEYVQLLKRIWTDDVVEFKGKYYTVPASKIGPKPIHKPHIPIYLGGFSSNTFKRIVNFDLDGWLATIGGPLEYLDKSIKDLRDYAEKAKKDPNKFEIITILRR
;
A
#
# COMPACT_ATOMS: atom_id res chain seq x y z
N MET A 1 4.86 0.90 -7.14
CA MET A 1 4.49 1.90 -6.11
C MET A 1 3.00 2.13 -6.18
N VAL A 2 2.31 2.09 -5.04
CA VAL A 2 0.89 2.47 -4.91
C VAL A 2 0.82 3.71 -4.03
N LEU A 3 0.04 4.71 -4.44
CA LEU A 3 -0.24 5.92 -3.66
C LEU A 3 -1.75 6.09 -3.52
N VAL A 4 -2.18 6.65 -2.39
CA VAL A 4 -3.59 6.98 -2.15
C VAL A 4 -4.02 8.22 -2.96
N GLY A 5 -3.10 8.93 -3.63
CA GLY A 5 -3.40 10.16 -4.35
C GLY A 5 -3.69 11.35 -3.42
N TRP A 6 -3.26 12.54 -3.84
CA TRP A 6 -3.38 13.78 -3.06
C TRP A 6 -4.17 14.87 -3.80
N SER A 7 -4.19 14.82 -5.13
CA SER A 7 -4.83 15.84 -5.96
C SER A 7 -6.34 15.63 -6.00
N ARG A 8 -7.11 16.62 -5.57
CA ARG A 8 -8.58 16.59 -5.70
C ARG A 8 -9.01 16.59 -7.17
N ASP A 9 -8.25 17.28 -8.02
CA ASP A 9 -8.54 17.38 -9.44
C ASP A 9 -8.40 16.02 -10.13
N GLU A 10 -7.37 15.23 -9.79
CA GLU A 10 -7.20 13.85 -10.31
C GLU A 10 -8.39 12.95 -9.96
N TYR A 11 -8.91 13.08 -8.73
CA TYR A 11 -10.10 12.36 -8.28
C TYR A 11 -11.35 12.81 -9.03
N GLN A 12 -11.51 14.12 -9.21
CA GLN A 12 -12.63 14.70 -9.95
C GLN A 12 -12.64 14.23 -11.41
N VAL A 13 -11.50 14.28 -12.11
CA VAL A 13 -11.44 13.83 -13.52
C VAL A 13 -11.58 12.33 -13.67
N SER A 14 -11.19 11.56 -12.66
CA SER A 14 -11.36 10.09 -12.65
C SER A 14 -12.77 9.66 -12.23
N ASN A 15 -13.65 10.61 -11.91
CA ASN A 15 -14.99 10.36 -11.38
C ASN A 15 -15.00 9.46 -10.13
N VAL A 16 -13.99 9.64 -9.26
CA VAL A 16 -13.87 8.93 -7.98
C VAL A 16 -14.01 9.96 -6.86
N PRO A 17 -14.84 9.72 -5.82
CA PRO A 17 -14.95 10.64 -4.68
C PRO A 17 -13.58 10.88 -4.03
N TYR A 18 -13.32 12.06 -3.46
CA TYR A 18 -12.06 12.31 -2.76
C TYR A 18 -12.11 11.83 -1.30
N GLU A 19 -13.30 11.90 -0.70
CA GLU A 19 -13.60 11.49 0.67
C GLU A 19 -13.40 9.98 0.80
N ARG A 20 -12.85 9.51 1.93
CA ARG A 20 -12.64 8.07 2.18
C ARG A 20 -11.66 7.39 1.20
N ARG A 21 -10.82 8.15 0.49
CA ARG A 21 -9.79 7.60 -0.42
C ARG A 21 -8.85 6.60 0.22
N GLY A 22 -8.52 6.81 1.50
CA GLY A 22 -7.71 5.88 2.28
C GLY A 22 -8.37 4.52 2.42
N GLU A 23 -9.65 4.48 2.81
CA GLU A 23 -10.42 3.24 2.95
C GLU A 23 -10.60 2.53 1.59
N ARG A 24 -10.79 3.30 0.50
CA ARG A 24 -10.80 2.73 -0.85
C ARG A 24 -9.47 2.08 -1.22
N ALA A 25 -8.35 2.77 -0.97
CA ALA A 25 -7.02 2.22 -1.26
C ALA A 25 -6.75 0.94 -0.45
N ASP A 26 -7.17 0.91 0.81
CA ASP A 26 -7.06 -0.26 1.70
C ASP A 26 -7.79 -1.48 1.12
N GLU A 27 -9.01 -1.26 0.64
CA GLU A 27 -9.82 -2.32 0.03
C GLU A 27 -9.27 -2.75 -1.34
N TYR A 28 -8.80 -1.79 -2.13
CA TYR A 28 -8.23 -2.02 -3.45
C TYR A 28 -6.96 -2.90 -3.36
N VAL A 29 -6.10 -2.67 -2.38
CA VAL A 29 -4.88 -3.47 -2.17
C VAL A 29 -5.22 -4.92 -1.80
N GLN A 30 -6.24 -5.13 -0.97
CA GLN A 30 -6.70 -6.49 -0.64
C GLN A 30 -7.24 -7.21 -1.88
N LEU A 31 -8.05 -6.51 -2.68
CA LEU A 31 -8.58 -7.06 -3.92
C LEU A 31 -7.46 -7.38 -4.92
N LEU A 32 -6.49 -6.50 -5.12
CA LEU A 32 -5.36 -6.73 -6.02
C LEU A 32 -4.57 -7.98 -5.63
N LYS A 33 -4.27 -8.16 -4.34
CA LYS A 33 -3.59 -9.36 -3.85
C LYS A 33 -4.37 -10.62 -4.25
N ARG A 34 -5.68 -10.67 -3.98
CA ARG A 34 -6.54 -11.81 -4.40
C ARG A 34 -6.54 -12.02 -5.91
N ILE A 35 -6.66 -10.95 -6.69
CA ILE A 35 -6.59 -11.04 -8.17
C ILE A 35 -5.30 -11.71 -8.63
N TRP A 36 -4.18 -11.40 -7.96
CA TRP A 36 -2.88 -11.94 -8.32
C TRP A 36 -2.62 -13.35 -7.79
N THR A 37 -3.21 -13.74 -6.65
CA THR A 37 -2.92 -15.01 -5.97
C THR A 37 -3.95 -16.09 -6.19
N ASP A 38 -5.24 -15.75 -6.25
CA ASP A 38 -6.33 -16.73 -6.15
C ASP A 38 -6.76 -17.22 -7.54
N ASP A 39 -6.97 -18.52 -7.72
CA ASP A 39 -7.42 -19.09 -9.00
C ASP A 39 -8.83 -18.60 -9.38
N VAL A 40 -9.73 -18.56 -8.40
CA VAL A 40 -11.06 -17.95 -8.51
C VAL A 40 -11.12 -16.79 -7.53
N VAL A 41 -11.31 -15.59 -8.06
CA VAL A 41 -11.36 -14.36 -7.28
C VAL A 41 -12.81 -14.10 -6.91
N GLU A 42 -13.07 -13.97 -5.62
CA GLU A 42 -14.33 -13.45 -5.09
C GLU A 42 -14.02 -12.39 -4.03
N PHE A 43 -14.70 -11.25 -4.11
CA PHE A 43 -14.48 -10.15 -3.19
C PHE A 43 -15.77 -9.37 -2.98
N LYS A 44 -16.12 -9.13 -1.71
CA LYS A 44 -17.30 -8.34 -1.34
C LYS A 44 -16.90 -7.35 -0.26
N GLY A 45 -16.45 -6.18 -0.71
CA GLY A 45 -16.10 -5.07 0.17
C GLY A 45 -17.13 -3.95 0.13
N LYS A 46 -16.79 -2.84 0.77
CA LYS A 46 -17.63 -1.64 0.84
C LYS A 46 -17.58 -0.83 -0.45
N TYR A 47 -16.47 -0.91 -1.18
CA TYR A 47 -16.21 -0.11 -2.38
C TYR A 47 -16.11 -0.95 -3.66
N TYR A 48 -15.67 -2.21 -3.55
CA TYR A 48 -15.44 -3.11 -4.65
C TYR A 48 -16.18 -4.43 -4.40
N THR A 49 -16.89 -4.89 -5.43
CA THR A 49 -17.48 -6.23 -5.46
C THR A 49 -17.01 -6.93 -6.73
N VAL A 50 -16.49 -8.13 -6.56
CA VAL A 50 -16.11 -9.03 -7.65
C VAL A 50 -16.84 -10.36 -7.41
N PRO A 51 -17.79 -10.75 -8.27
CA PRO A 51 -18.40 -12.07 -8.19
C PRO A 51 -17.33 -13.14 -8.48
N ALA A 52 -17.56 -14.38 -8.06
CA ALA A 52 -16.66 -15.49 -8.31
C ALA A 52 -16.23 -15.56 -9.79
N SER A 53 -14.98 -15.18 -10.06
CA SER A 53 -14.48 -14.94 -11.42
C SER A 53 -13.07 -15.49 -11.59
N LYS A 54 -12.79 -16.06 -12.77
CA LYS A 54 -11.41 -16.36 -13.19
C LYS A 54 -10.81 -15.11 -13.83
N ILE A 55 -9.85 -14.49 -13.15
CA ILE A 55 -9.19 -13.27 -13.64
C ILE A 55 -7.73 -13.60 -13.96
N GLY A 56 -7.33 -13.37 -15.21
CA GLY A 56 -5.97 -13.62 -15.68
C GLY A 56 -5.56 -12.70 -16.83
N PRO A 57 -4.28 -12.77 -17.27
CA PRO A 57 -3.24 -13.68 -16.78
C PRO A 57 -2.77 -13.34 -15.35
N LYS A 58 -2.26 -14.35 -14.62
CA LYS A 58 -1.65 -14.12 -13.30
C LYS A 58 -0.24 -13.54 -13.45
N PRO A 59 0.23 -12.71 -12.50
CA PRO A 59 1.61 -12.25 -12.52
C PRO A 59 2.62 -13.39 -12.47
N ILE A 60 3.74 -13.20 -13.18
CA ILE A 60 4.90 -14.09 -13.15
C ILE A 60 5.55 -14.06 -11.75
N HIS A 61 5.56 -12.88 -11.10
CA HIS A 61 6.08 -12.69 -9.75
C HIS A 61 5.19 -13.41 -8.72
N LYS A 62 5.81 -14.14 -7.79
CA LYS A 62 5.16 -14.87 -6.70
C LYS A 62 5.57 -14.33 -5.33
N PRO A 63 4.67 -14.32 -4.34
CA PRO A 63 3.26 -14.72 -4.44
C PRO A 63 2.41 -13.70 -5.24
N HIS A 64 2.82 -12.44 -5.25
CA HIS A 64 2.21 -11.37 -6.02
C HIS A 64 3.27 -10.35 -6.46
N ILE A 65 2.87 -9.34 -7.24
CA ILE A 65 3.74 -8.20 -7.56
C ILE A 65 4.03 -7.43 -6.26
N PRO A 66 5.29 -7.06 -5.96
CA PRO A 66 5.61 -6.28 -4.77
C PRO A 66 4.88 -4.92 -4.73
N ILE A 67 4.26 -4.63 -3.59
CA ILE A 67 3.52 -3.41 -3.31
C ILE A 67 4.31 -2.56 -2.32
N TYR A 68 4.87 -1.46 -2.81
CA TYR A 68 5.46 -0.41 -1.98
C TYR A 68 4.51 0.79 -1.89
N LEU A 69 4.24 1.27 -0.67
CA LEU A 69 3.51 2.52 -0.46
C LEU A 69 4.48 3.68 -0.28
N GLY A 70 4.13 4.83 -0.85
CA GLY A 70 4.80 6.10 -0.56
C GLY A 70 4.02 6.98 0.42
N GLY A 71 4.62 8.12 0.76
CA GLY A 71 4.10 9.11 1.70
C GLY A 71 4.61 8.94 3.13
N PHE A 72 4.34 9.95 3.97
CA PHE A 72 4.96 10.12 5.30
C PHE A 72 3.97 10.10 6.45
N SER A 73 2.70 9.80 6.17
CA SER A 73 1.66 9.82 7.20
C SER A 73 1.72 8.55 8.05
N SER A 74 1.31 8.65 9.32
CA SER A 74 1.10 7.47 10.18
C SER A 74 0.17 6.44 9.54
N ASN A 75 -0.82 6.89 8.76
CA ASN A 75 -1.71 6.01 8.02
C ASN A 75 -0.98 5.22 6.90
N THR A 76 0.10 5.75 6.33
CA THR A 76 0.93 5.01 5.36
C THR A 76 1.55 3.79 6.04
N PHE A 77 2.24 3.99 7.16
CA PHE A 77 2.90 2.89 7.89
C PHE A 77 1.90 1.87 8.44
N LYS A 78 0.76 2.34 8.98
CA LYS A 78 -0.33 1.46 9.39
C LYS A 78 -0.81 0.56 8.24
N ARG A 79 -0.95 1.09 7.02
CA ARG A 79 -1.35 0.28 5.85
C ARG A 79 -0.32 -0.76 5.48
N ILE A 80 0.95 -0.36 5.42
CA ILE A 80 2.07 -1.28 5.11
C ILE A 80 2.02 -2.47 6.07
N VAL A 81 1.92 -2.19 7.37
CA VAL A 81 1.91 -3.21 8.40
C VAL A 81 0.61 -4.01 8.37
N ASN A 82 -0.56 -3.38 8.36
CA ASN A 82 -1.86 -4.06 8.46
C ASN A 82 -2.13 -4.99 7.26
N PHE A 83 -1.72 -4.60 6.07
CA PHE A 83 -1.97 -5.36 4.84
C PHE A 83 -0.79 -6.21 4.39
N ASP A 84 0.26 -6.33 5.21
CA ASP A 84 1.49 -7.08 4.89
C ASP A 84 2.05 -6.70 3.51
N LEU A 85 2.23 -5.41 3.28
CA LEU A 85 2.84 -4.90 2.05
C LEU A 85 4.35 -5.10 2.08
N ASP A 86 4.98 -5.03 0.92
CA ASP A 86 6.40 -5.35 0.77
C ASP A 86 7.30 -4.26 1.35
N GLY A 87 6.84 -3.00 1.36
CA GLY A 87 7.62 -1.96 2.01
C GLY A 87 7.16 -0.53 1.82
N TRP A 88 8.05 0.37 2.23
CA TRP A 88 7.92 1.81 2.12
C TRP A 88 8.87 2.34 1.05
N LEU A 89 8.31 3.05 0.06
CA LEU A 89 9.10 3.85 -0.87
C LEU A 89 9.24 5.26 -0.28
N ALA A 90 10.37 5.50 0.38
CA ALA A 90 10.72 6.75 1.02
C ALA A 90 11.18 7.78 -0.02
N THR A 91 10.23 8.51 -0.59
CA THR A 91 10.50 9.64 -1.50
C THR A 91 10.86 10.89 -0.71
N ILE A 92 12.10 10.95 -0.20
CA ILE A 92 12.52 12.01 0.73
C ILE A 92 12.58 13.37 0.02
N GLY A 93 11.85 14.33 0.59
CA GLY A 93 12.14 15.75 0.47
C GLY A 93 12.36 16.31 1.88
N GLY A 94 13.55 16.82 2.16
CA GLY A 94 13.90 17.39 3.48
C GLY A 94 15.11 16.71 4.15
N PRO A 95 15.43 17.13 5.39
CA PRO A 95 16.58 16.63 6.16
C PRO A 95 16.51 15.13 6.47
N LEU A 96 17.68 14.49 6.65
CA LEU A 96 17.79 13.05 6.92
C LEU A 96 17.14 12.63 8.23
N GLU A 97 17.03 13.54 9.19
CA GLU A 97 16.36 13.30 10.47
C GLU A 97 14.88 12.92 10.28
N TYR A 98 14.23 13.38 9.19
CA TYR A 98 12.87 12.96 8.86
C TYR A 98 12.79 11.51 8.39
N LEU A 99 13.84 11.04 7.70
CA LEU A 99 13.95 9.64 7.32
C LEU A 99 14.08 8.77 8.57
N ASP A 100 15.02 9.10 9.47
CA ASP A 100 15.25 8.31 10.69
C ASP A 100 13.98 8.20 11.54
N LYS A 101 13.26 9.31 11.70
CA LYS A 101 11.97 9.31 12.39
C LYS A 101 10.94 8.41 11.70
N SER A 102 10.82 8.49 10.38
CA SER A 102 9.86 7.69 9.60
C SER A 102 10.17 6.19 9.67
N ILE A 103 11.45 5.83 9.62
CA ILE A 103 11.91 4.44 9.79
C ILE A 103 11.53 3.93 11.18
N LYS A 104 11.78 4.74 12.22
CA LYS A 104 11.38 4.40 13.59
C LYS A 104 9.86 4.21 13.69
N ASP A 105 9.06 5.12 13.13
CA ASP A 105 7.60 5.01 13.17
C ASP A 105 7.11 3.71 12.52
N LEU A 106 7.64 3.33 11.35
CA LEU A 106 7.29 2.06 10.69
C LEU A 106 7.63 0.85 11.57
N ARG A 107 8.83 0.82 12.17
CA ARG A 107 9.25 -0.25 13.06
C ARG A 107 8.38 -0.34 14.31
N ASP A 108 8.12 0.79 14.97
CA ASP A 108 7.22 0.86 16.13
C ASP A 108 5.82 0.33 15.78
N TYR A 109 5.29 0.62 14.60
CA TYR A 109 4.00 0.08 14.14
C TYR A 109 4.05 -1.42 13.91
N ALA A 110 5.13 -1.95 13.32
CA ALA A 110 5.31 -3.38 13.12
C ALA A 110 5.36 -4.13 14.46
N GLU A 111 6.14 -3.63 15.42
CA GLU A 111 6.25 -4.21 16.76
C GLU A 111 4.90 -4.22 17.50
N LYS A 112 4.18 -3.09 17.47
CA LYS A 112 2.82 -3.00 18.05
C LYS A 112 1.85 -3.99 17.43
N ALA A 113 2.00 -4.26 16.13
CA ALA A 113 1.21 -5.26 15.41
C ALA A 113 1.74 -6.69 15.57
N LYS A 114 2.78 -6.92 16.39
CA LYS A 114 3.47 -8.20 16.58
C LYS A 114 4.02 -8.80 15.29
N LYS A 115 4.50 -7.95 14.37
CA LYS A 115 5.15 -8.32 13.12
C LYS A 115 6.64 -8.05 13.19
N ASP A 116 7.44 -8.82 12.44
CA ASP A 116 8.87 -8.56 12.31
C ASP A 116 9.11 -7.18 11.65
N PRO A 117 9.76 -6.23 12.34
CA PRO A 117 10.05 -4.91 11.78
C PRO A 117 10.97 -4.93 10.57
N ASN A 118 11.79 -5.97 10.41
CA ASN A 118 12.72 -6.11 9.28
C ASN A 118 12.07 -6.74 8.05
N LYS A 119 10.81 -7.20 8.14
CA LYS A 119 10.05 -7.73 7.02
C LYS A 119 9.77 -6.67 5.94
N PHE A 120 9.66 -5.40 6.33
CA PHE A 120 9.24 -4.32 5.46
C PHE A 120 10.46 -3.63 4.86
N GLU A 121 10.61 -3.73 3.54
CA GLU A 121 11.71 -3.09 2.83
C GLU A 121 11.55 -1.57 2.85
N ILE A 122 12.68 -0.85 2.95
CA ILE A 122 12.72 0.60 2.87
C ILE A 122 13.57 0.97 1.66
N ILE A 123 12.92 1.52 0.63
CA ILE A 123 13.58 1.94 -0.61
C ILE A 123 13.65 3.46 -0.61
N THR A 124 14.85 4.02 -0.74
CA THR A 124 15.06 5.47 -0.85
C THR A 124 16.17 5.78 -1.85
N ILE A 125 16.18 7.02 -2.35
CA ILE A 125 17.23 7.54 -3.22
C ILE A 125 17.92 8.67 -2.47
N LEU A 126 19.20 8.48 -2.17
CA LEU A 126 20.05 9.51 -1.59
C LEU A 126 20.93 10.09 -2.70
N ARG A 127 20.79 11.40 -2.95
CA ARG A 127 21.74 12.13 -3.79
C ARG A 127 22.81 12.73 -2.89
N ARG A 128 24.06 12.32 -3.11
CA ARG A 128 25.24 12.93 -2.47
C ARG A 128 25.48 14.33 -3.01
#